data_AF-A0A7S3RJW0-F1
#
_entry.id   AF-A0A7S3RJW0-F1
#
_cell.length_a   1.000
_cell.length_b   1.000
_cell.length_c   1.000
_cell.angle_alpha   90.00
_cell.angle_beta   90.00
_cell.angle_gamma   90.00
#
_symmetry.space_group_name_H-M   'P 1'
#
loop_
_entity.id
_entity.type
_entity.pdbx_description
1 polymer ?
#
loop_
_entity_poly.entity_id
_entity_poly.type
_entity_poly.pdbx_seq_one_letter_code
_entity_poly.pdbx_strand_id
1 'polypeptide(L)'
;EQAQDPTKLILSRIPPPLSMKLTILAILALGATAADTLGSHRAVSLTAVKEMTPSIRHVHTRHRRESAHFGDTRCPCIGFDNIEGETTVVFQSDSGEENAVAYPADLGARCEPWDNGRHADCKEGQTPGFGNGWCGQPWCYVDPCNCKIPVLPKLSTYSPDALFRGKPLFFSYATCGGKDMWTKGIPEVGTPGCRCIGFDHVPGTTE
;
A
#
# COMPACT_ATOMS: atom_id res chain seq x y z
N GLU A 1 30.70 25.83 -47.91
CA GLU A 1 30.38 24.57 -47.22
C GLU A 1 29.18 24.82 -46.30
N GLN A 2 28.01 24.35 -46.67
CA GLN A 2 26.80 24.42 -45.83
C GLN A 2 26.86 23.27 -44.81
N ALA A 3 26.74 23.57 -43.52
CA ALA A 3 26.52 22.56 -42.48
C ALA A 3 25.16 22.84 -41.83
N GLN A 4 24.22 21.94 -42.10
CA GLN A 4 22.82 21.97 -41.70
C GLN A 4 22.68 21.54 -40.22
N ASP A 5 21.94 22.32 -39.44
CA ASP A 5 21.48 22.05 -38.07
C ASP A 5 20.51 20.83 -38.04
N PRO A 6 20.76 19.80 -37.20
CA PRO A 6 19.92 18.60 -37.14
C PRO A 6 18.61 18.74 -36.33
N THR A 7 18.25 19.94 -35.86
CA THR A 7 17.12 20.12 -34.92
C THR A 7 15.77 20.42 -35.60
N LYS A 8 15.46 19.81 -36.76
CA LYS A 8 14.19 20.09 -37.44
C LYS A 8 13.65 18.94 -38.28
N LEU A 9 13.36 17.77 -37.70
CA LEU A 9 12.60 16.74 -38.44
C LEU A 9 11.95 15.63 -37.61
N ILE A 10 11.23 15.92 -36.52
CA ILE A 10 10.22 14.97 -36.00
C ILE A 10 8.99 15.73 -35.46
N LEU A 11 8.23 16.32 -36.38
CA LEU A 11 6.86 16.77 -36.14
C LEU A 11 6.03 16.40 -37.37
N SER A 12 5.65 15.13 -37.49
CA SER A 12 4.41 14.70 -38.16
C SER A 12 4.23 13.19 -38.00
N ARG A 13 2.96 12.76 -37.92
CA ARG A 13 2.43 11.38 -37.86
C ARG A 13 2.08 10.86 -36.45
N ILE A 14 1.08 11.48 -35.86
CA ILE A 14 0.17 10.80 -34.92
C ILE A 14 -1.13 10.51 -35.70
N PRO A 15 -1.53 9.25 -35.93
CA PRO A 15 -2.86 8.94 -36.46
C PRO A 15 -3.93 9.12 -35.36
N PRO A 16 -5.16 9.57 -35.69
CA PRO A 16 -6.22 9.74 -34.70
C PRO A 16 -6.73 8.40 -34.17
N PRO A 17 -7.24 8.33 -32.92
CA PRO A 17 -7.82 7.11 -32.38
C PRO A 17 -9.14 6.76 -33.07
N LEU A 18 -9.29 5.48 -33.46
CA LEU A 18 -10.54 4.91 -33.95
C LEU A 18 -11.60 4.99 -32.85
N SER A 19 -12.75 5.57 -33.20
CA SER A 19 -13.96 5.62 -32.37
C SER A 19 -14.56 4.21 -32.23
N MET A 20 -14.40 3.61 -31.04
CA MET A 20 -15.03 2.33 -30.70
C MET A 20 -16.49 2.59 -30.31
N LYS A 21 -17.42 2.34 -31.23
CA LYS A 21 -18.86 2.45 -30.98
C LYS A 21 -19.31 1.28 -30.10
N LEU A 22 -19.68 1.58 -28.86
CA LEU A 22 -20.27 0.63 -27.91
C LEU A 22 -21.78 0.52 -28.20
N THR A 23 -22.21 -0.53 -28.89
CA THR A 23 -23.63 -0.85 -29.09
C THR A 23 -24.17 -1.53 -27.83
N ILE A 24 -25.04 -0.82 -27.11
CA ILE A 24 -25.77 -1.35 -25.96
C ILE A 24 -26.94 -2.20 -26.47
N LEU A 25 -26.86 -3.53 -26.34
CA LEU A 25 -28.01 -4.42 -26.49
C LEU A 25 -28.86 -4.34 -25.22
N ALA A 26 -30.03 -3.70 -25.33
CA ALA A 26 -31.05 -3.71 -24.30
C ALA A 26 -31.74 -5.09 -24.29
N ILE A 27 -31.56 -5.86 -23.22
CA ILE A 27 -32.30 -7.10 -22.98
C ILE A 27 -33.61 -6.73 -22.27
N LEU A 28 -34.73 -6.87 -22.98
CA LEU A 28 -36.09 -6.75 -22.44
C LEU A 28 -36.36 -7.90 -21.48
N ALA A 29 -36.45 -7.62 -20.18
CA ALA A 29 -36.98 -8.54 -19.19
C ALA A 29 -38.51 -8.60 -19.33
N LEU A 30 -39.03 -9.73 -19.82
CA LEU A 30 -40.44 -10.07 -19.73
C LEU A 30 -40.78 -10.37 -18.27
N GLY A 31 -41.62 -9.52 -17.68
CA GLY A 31 -42.17 -9.73 -16.35
C GLY A 31 -43.13 -10.91 -16.35
N ALA A 32 -42.93 -11.84 -15.42
CA ALA A 32 -43.91 -12.85 -15.06
C ALA A 32 -44.62 -12.39 -13.78
N THR A 33 -45.90 -12.09 -13.89
CA THR A 33 -46.81 -11.91 -12.76
C THR A 33 -47.24 -13.29 -12.25
N ALA A 34 -47.10 -13.55 -10.96
CA ALA A 34 -47.74 -14.69 -10.31
C ALA A 34 -48.54 -14.17 -9.11
N ALA A 35 -49.83 -14.50 -9.14
CA ALA A 35 -50.88 -13.97 -8.30
C ALA A 35 -50.91 -14.62 -6.91
N ASP A 36 -51.26 -13.81 -5.91
CA ASP A 36 -51.66 -14.27 -4.58
C ASP A 36 -52.96 -15.10 -4.68
N THR A 37 -52.97 -16.29 -4.06
CA THR A 37 -54.21 -16.93 -3.63
C THR A 37 -54.15 -17.30 -2.16
N LEU A 38 -55.11 -16.74 -1.43
CA LEU A 38 -55.36 -16.93 -0.01
C LEU A 38 -55.96 -18.33 0.21
N GLY A 39 -55.31 -19.17 1.02
CA GLY A 39 -55.76 -20.52 1.34
C GLY A 39 -55.58 -20.84 2.82
N SER A 40 -56.64 -20.61 3.59
CA SER A 40 -56.82 -21.12 4.95
C SER A 40 -56.80 -22.66 4.95
N HIS A 41 -56.02 -23.28 5.85
CA HIS A 41 -56.51 -24.24 6.86
C HIS A 41 -55.41 -25.18 7.41
N ARG A 42 -55.50 -25.37 8.74
CA ARG A 42 -55.10 -26.50 9.59
C ARG A 42 -53.63 -26.62 10.00
N ALA A 43 -53.41 -26.27 11.27
CA ALA A 43 -52.33 -26.78 12.10
C ALA A 43 -52.35 -28.32 12.15
N VAL A 44 -51.20 -28.95 11.90
CA VAL A 44 -50.94 -30.36 12.21
C VAL A 44 -49.64 -30.46 13.00
N SER A 45 -49.74 -31.29 14.03
CA SER A 45 -48.86 -31.55 15.16
C SER A 45 -47.37 -31.78 14.87
N LEU A 46 -46.57 -31.38 15.87
CA LEU A 46 -45.15 -31.63 16.08
C LEU A 46 -44.76 -33.11 15.95
N THR A 47 -43.65 -33.36 15.23
CA THR A 47 -42.69 -34.40 15.59
C THR A 47 -41.30 -33.79 15.66
N ALA A 48 -40.74 -33.78 16.87
CA ALA A 48 -39.41 -33.29 17.15
C ALA A 48 -38.35 -34.14 16.44
N VAL A 49 -37.65 -33.55 15.48
CA VAL A 49 -36.36 -34.07 15.04
C VAL A 49 -35.32 -33.66 16.09
N LYS A 50 -34.75 -34.65 16.77
CA LYS A 50 -33.66 -34.45 17.72
C LYS A 50 -32.40 -34.09 16.92
N GLU A 51 -32.16 -32.81 16.72
CA GLU A 51 -30.88 -32.35 16.17
C GLU A 51 -29.76 -32.68 17.15
N MET A 52 -28.89 -33.61 16.75
CA MET A 52 -27.62 -33.85 17.40
C MET A 52 -26.65 -32.79 16.87
N THR A 53 -26.68 -31.59 17.45
CA THR A 53 -25.66 -30.59 17.15
C THR A 53 -24.34 -31.04 17.81
N PRO A 54 -23.26 -31.25 17.03
CA PRO A 54 -21.96 -31.47 17.63
C PRO A 54 -21.57 -30.19 18.35
N SER A 55 -21.32 -30.27 19.66
CA SER A 55 -20.70 -29.19 20.42
C SER A 55 -19.24 -29.08 19.98
N ILE A 56 -19.01 -28.41 18.85
CA ILE A 56 -17.70 -27.89 18.53
C ILE A 56 -17.43 -26.83 19.58
N ARG A 57 -16.59 -27.15 20.56
CA ARG A 57 -15.92 -26.14 21.36
C ARG A 57 -15.12 -25.30 20.37
N HIS A 58 -15.67 -24.17 19.93
CA HIS A 58 -14.86 -23.13 19.33
C HIS A 58 -13.86 -22.72 20.39
N VAL A 59 -12.64 -23.24 20.27
CA VAL A 59 -11.48 -22.66 20.91
C VAL A 59 -11.34 -21.28 20.27
N HIS A 60 -12.01 -20.30 20.86
CA HIS A 60 -11.70 -18.90 20.62
C HIS A 60 -10.33 -18.70 21.27
N THR A 61 -9.28 -19.01 20.53
CA THR A 61 -7.96 -18.46 20.84
C THR A 61 -8.16 -16.96 20.81
N ARG A 62 -8.23 -16.33 21.99
CA ARG A 62 -8.02 -14.90 22.11
C ARG A 62 -6.58 -14.66 21.70
N HIS A 63 -6.32 -14.57 20.39
CA HIS A 63 -5.24 -13.72 19.93
C HIS A 63 -5.58 -12.35 20.49
N ARG A 64 -4.85 -11.94 21.53
CA ARG A 64 -4.77 -10.55 21.92
C ARG A 64 -4.34 -9.83 20.65
N ARG A 65 -5.30 -9.28 19.90
CA ARG A 65 -5.04 -8.32 18.83
C ARG A 65 -4.32 -7.20 19.54
N GLU A 66 -3.00 -7.21 19.46
CA GLU A 66 -2.21 -6.03 19.75
C GLU A 66 -2.79 -4.94 18.86
N SER A 67 -3.29 -3.88 19.49
CA SER A 67 -3.91 -2.77 18.77
C SER A 67 -2.89 -2.25 17.76
N ALA A 68 -3.28 -2.16 16.48
CA ALA A 68 -2.41 -1.66 15.44
C ALA A 68 -1.82 -0.29 15.85
N HIS A 69 -0.50 -0.15 15.69
CA HIS A 69 0.22 1.07 16.04
C HIS A 69 0.38 1.93 14.79
N PHE A 70 -0.19 3.14 14.79
CA PHE A 70 -0.18 4.06 13.64
C PHE A 70 0.84 5.20 13.78
N GLY A 71 1.91 4.97 14.54
CA GLY A 71 3.04 5.88 14.67
C GLY A 71 2.87 7.02 15.68
N ASP A 72 3.93 7.82 15.84
CA ASP A 72 3.96 9.04 16.66
C ASP A 72 2.88 10.03 16.20
N THR A 73 2.15 10.63 17.13
CA THR A 73 1.07 11.59 16.84
C THR A 73 1.56 12.86 16.15
N ARG A 74 2.85 13.19 16.26
CA ARG A 74 3.51 14.28 15.55
C ARG A 74 3.98 13.88 14.16
N CYS A 75 3.88 12.62 13.76
CA CYS A 75 4.25 12.12 12.44
C CYS A 75 3.47 10.82 12.16
N PRO A 76 2.13 10.88 12.05
CA PRO A 76 1.30 9.68 11.98
C PRO A 76 1.52 8.93 10.67
N CYS A 77 1.34 7.61 10.72
CA CYS A 77 1.31 6.78 9.52
C CYS A 77 0.15 7.19 8.60
N ILE A 78 0.38 7.10 7.30
CA ILE A 78 -0.63 7.30 6.25
C ILE A 78 -0.90 5.99 5.53
N GLY A 79 -2.08 5.88 4.92
CA GLY A 79 -2.50 4.70 4.17
C GLY A 79 -3.78 4.09 4.72
N PHE A 80 -4.20 2.99 4.10
CA PHE A 80 -5.36 2.21 4.52
C PHE A 80 -4.85 0.88 5.09
N ASP A 81 -5.14 0.62 6.35
CA ASP A 81 -4.80 -0.65 7.02
C ASP A 81 -5.91 -1.69 6.84
N ASN A 82 -5.55 -2.96 6.96
CA ASN A 82 -6.46 -4.10 6.85
C ASN A 82 -7.14 -4.15 5.46
N ILE A 83 -6.35 -3.89 4.42
CA ILE A 83 -6.76 -4.08 3.02
C ILE A 83 -6.23 -5.43 2.54
N GLU A 84 -7.13 -6.28 2.06
CA GLU A 84 -6.77 -7.58 1.50
C GLU A 84 -6.15 -7.41 0.10
N GLY A 85 -5.15 -8.24 -0.20
CA GLY A 85 -4.46 -8.26 -1.49
C GLY A 85 -2.95 -8.14 -1.35
N GLU A 86 -2.29 -8.00 -2.49
CA GLU A 86 -0.83 -7.87 -2.57
C GLU A 86 -0.44 -6.70 -3.49
N THR A 87 0.72 -6.11 -3.20
CA THR A 87 1.42 -5.17 -4.05
C THR A 87 2.83 -5.70 -4.32
N THR A 88 3.31 -5.55 -5.56
CA THR A 88 4.65 -6.01 -5.93
C THR A 88 5.64 -4.87 -5.75
N VAL A 89 6.70 -5.13 -5.01
CA VAL A 89 7.83 -4.22 -4.90
C VAL A 89 9.00 -4.78 -5.70
N VAL A 90 9.61 -3.94 -6.53
CA VAL A 90 10.77 -4.29 -7.35
C VAL A 90 12.01 -3.62 -6.78
N PHE A 91 13.03 -4.42 -6.48
CA PHE A 91 14.33 -3.96 -5.99
C PHE A 91 15.40 -4.21 -7.03
N GLN A 92 16.30 -3.25 -7.21
CA GLN A 92 17.53 -3.45 -7.94
C GLN A 92 18.60 -3.91 -6.95
N SER A 93 19.18 -5.08 -7.20
CA SER A 93 20.35 -5.54 -6.45
C SER A 93 21.60 -4.73 -6.84
N ASP A 94 22.64 -4.78 -6.01
CA ASP A 94 23.94 -4.17 -6.33
C ASP A 94 24.57 -4.77 -7.61
N SER A 95 24.17 -5.98 -8.02
CA SER A 95 24.56 -6.64 -9.28
C SER A 95 23.70 -6.23 -10.49
N GLY A 96 22.72 -5.35 -10.32
CA GLY A 96 21.80 -4.90 -11.39
C GLY A 96 20.70 -5.91 -11.76
N GLU A 97 20.51 -6.94 -10.95
CA GLU A 97 19.40 -7.89 -11.11
C GLU A 97 18.16 -7.37 -10.36
N GLU A 98 17.03 -7.39 -11.05
CA GLU A 98 15.72 -7.03 -10.50
C GLU A 98 15.13 -8.18 -9.69
N ASN A 99 14.75 -7.88 -8.46
CA ASN A 99 14.05 -8.80 -7.57
C ASN A 99 12.65 -8.26 -7.28
N ALA A 100 11.62 -8.99 -7.72
CA ALA A 100 10.23 -8.66 -7.43
C ALA A 100 9.76 -9.48 -6.21
N VAL A 101 9.20 -8.80 -5.21
CA VAL A 101 8.67 -9.42 -3.99
C VAL A 101 7.26 -8.93 -3.73
N ALA A 102 6.35 -9.85 -3.41
CA ALA A 102 4.98 -9.52 -3.02
C ALA A 102 4.91 -9.08 -1.56
N TYR A 103 4.27 -7.93 -1.32
CA TYR A 103 3.93 -7.38 -0.02
C TYR A 103 2.41 -7.30 0.14
N PRO A 104 1.87 -7.23 1.37
CA PRO A 104 0.45 -6.96 1.58
C PRO A 104 0.01 -5.65 0.90
N ALA A 105 -1.25 -5.58 0.45
CA ALA A 105 -1.80 -4.38 -0.18
C ALA A 105 -1.79 -3.14 0.73
N ASP A 106 -1.77 -3.33 2.05
CA ASP A 106 -1.67 -2.28 3.06
C ASP A 106 -0.22 -2.00 3.51
N LEU A 107 0.79 -2.41 2.72
CA LEU A 107 2.20 -2.15 2.97
C LEU A 107 2.44 -0.71 3.45
N GLY A 108 3.04 -0.58 4.62
CA GLY A 108 3.41 0.70 5.20
C GLY A 108 2.26 1.48 5.83
N ALA A 109 1.02 0.98 5.90
CA ALA A 109 -0.12 1.71 6.46
C ALA A 109 -0.07 1.87 7.99
N ARG A 110 0.71 1.03 8.68
CA ARG A 110 0.90 1.02 10.13
C ARG A 110 2.33 0.61 10.46
N CYS A 111 2.72 0.80 11.71
CA CYS A 111 4.01 0.37 12.21
C CYS A 111 4.10 -1.16 12.31
N GLU A 112 4.85 -1.75 11.38
CA GLU A 112 5.19 -3.18 11.36
C GLU A 112 6.59 -3.37 10.77
N PRO A 113 7.34 -4.41 11.18
CA PRO A 113 8.55 -4.83 10.48
C PRO A 113 8.20 -5.49 9.13
N TRP A 114 7.74 -4.69 8.17
CA TRP A 114 7.20 -5.13 6.87
C TRP A 114 8.15 -5.99 6.04
N ASP A 115 9.46 -5.89 6.26
CA ASP A 115 10.45 -6.61 5.46
C ASP A 115 10.82 -7.96 6.07
N ASN A 116 10.51 -8.15 7.35
CA ASN A 116 10.96 -9.30 8.12
C ASN A 116 10.46 -10.62 7.53
N GLY A 117 11.37 -11.50 7.11
CA GLY A 117 11.02 -12.77 6.46
C GLY A 117 10.44 -12.63 5.04
N ARG A 118 10.32 -11.42 4.50
CA ARG A 118 9.73 -11.13 3.19
C ARG A 118 10.77 -10.69 2.18
N HIS A 119 11.55 -9.66 2.50
CA HIS A 119 12.65 -9.22 1.66
C HIS A 119 13.72 -10.33 1.56
N ALA A 120 14.41 -10.43 0.42
CA ALA A 120 15.41 -11.48 0.17
C ALA A 120 16.45 -11.58 1.30
N ASP A 121 17.04 -10.44 1.68
CA ASP A 121 18.04 -10.32 2.76
C ASP A 121 17.48 -10.52 4.18
N CYS A 122 16.16 -10.60 4.33
CA CYS A 122 15.46 -10.70 5.60
C CYS A 122 14.95 -12.11 5.89
N LYS A 123 15.28 -13.09 5.05
CA LYS A 123 14.99 -14.50 5.27
C LYS A 123 15.95 -15.11 6.30
N GLU A 124 15.60 -16.27 6.85
CA GLU A 124 16.50 -17.03 7.71
C GLU A 124 17.80 -17.39 6.96
N GLY A 125 18.94 -17.28 7.65
CA GLY A 125 20.27 -17.56 7.07
C GLY A 125 20.84 -16.47 6.17
N GLN A 126 20.12 -15.36 5.95
CA GLN A 126 20.60 -14.20 5.20
C GLN A 126 21.21 -13.15 6.13
N THR A 127 21.85 -12.11 5.55
CA THR A 127 22.40 -10.97 6.29
C THR A 127 21.69 -9.68 5.83
N PRO A 128 21.02 -8.93 6.74
CA PRO A 128 21.02 -9.12 8.19
C PRO A 128 20.14 -10.27 8.69
N GLY A 129 19.17 -10.74 7.88
CA GLY A 129 18.36 -11.91 8.19
C GLY A 129 17.17 -11.63 9.10
N PHE A 130 16.33 -12.65 9.27
CA PHE A 130 15.08 -12.57 10.03
C PHE A 130 15.31 -12.01 11.45
N GLY A 131 14.54 -10.99 11.81
CA GLY A 131 14.54 -10.32 13.12
C GLY A 131 15.73 -9.41 13.39
N ASN A 132 16.66 -9.27 12.44
CA ASN A 132 17.93 -8.58 12.65
C ASN A 132 18.07 -7.35 11.75
N GLY A 133 18.97 -6.43 12.14
CA GLY A 133 19.23 -5.21 11.38
C GLY A 133 17.96 -4.42 11.09
N TRP A 134 17.83 -3.93 9.84
CA TRP A 134 16.65 -3.22 9.36
C TRP A 134 15.43 -4.13 9.17
N CYS A 135 15.63 -5.44 8.94
CA CYS A 135 14.53 -6.39 8.73
C CYS A 135 13.57 -6.44 9.92
N GLY A 136 14.10 -6.37 11.15
CA GLY A 136 13.30 -6.37 12.37
C GLY A 136 12.76 -5.00 12.78
N GLN A 137 13.03 -3.94 12.02
CA GLN A 137 12.67 -2.58 12.42
C GLN A 137 11.27 -2.23 11.90
N PRO A 138 10.37 -1.72 12.76
CA PRO A 138 9.06 -1.29 12.32
C PRO A 138 9.15 0.05 11.59
N TRP A 139 8.36 0.19 10.53
CA TRP A 139 8.23 1.44 9.79
C TRP A 139 6.83 1.60 9.20
N CYS A 140 6.54 2.80 8.72
CA CYS A 140 5.32 3.08 7.96
C CYS A 140 5.55 4.25 6.98
N TYR A 141 4.63 4.43 6.05
CA TYR A 141 4.57 5.60 5.20
C TYR A 141 4.03 6.80 5.96
N VAL A 142 4.50 7.99 5.64
CA VAL A 142 4.15 9.24 6.34
C VAL A 142 4.07 10.43 5.39
N ASP A 143 3.36 11.47 5.83
CA ASP A 143 3.41 12.80 5.22
C ASP A 143 4.58 13.59 5.83
N PRO A 144 5.70 13.81 5.11
CA PRO A 144 6.87 14.48 5.66
C PRO A 144 6.57 15.92 6.11
N CYS A 145 5.52 16.53 5.59
CA CYS A 145 5.13 17.91 5.89
C CYS A 145 4.28 18.02 7.15
N ASN A 146 3.67 16.92 7.56
CA ASN A 146 2.97 16.82 8.84
C ASN A 146 3.88 16.26 9.96
N CYS A 147 5.08 15.80 9.62
CA CYS A 147 6.02 15.19 10.54
C CYS A 147 6.86 16.21 11.32
N LYS A 148 6.75 16.17 12.65
CA LYS A 148 7.45 17.04 13.61
C LYS A 148 8.25 16.21 14.61
N ILE A 149 9.04 15.28 14.08
CA ILE A 149 9.92 14.38 14.83
C ILE A 149 11.40 14.70 14.50
N PRO A 150 12.36 14.38 15.40
CA PRO A 150 13.76 14.78 15.21
C PRO A 150 14.45 14.12 14.01
N VAL A 151 14.05 12.89 13.68
CA VAL A 151 14.58 12.13 12.55
C VAL A 151 13.59 12.24 11.39
N LEU A 152 14.04 12.85 10.30
CA LEU A 152 13.18 13.06 9.14
C LEU A 152 12.82 11.76 8.41
N PRO A 153 11.60 11.67 7.86
CA PRO A 153 11.23 10.64 6.90
C PRO A 153 12.12 10.66 5.65
N LYS A 154 12.19 9.52 4.95
CA LYS A 154 13.01 9.30 3.76
C LYS A 154 12.14 8.99 2.55
N LEU A 155 12.61 9.30 1.35
CA LEU A 155 11.92 8.97 0.11
C LEU A 155 11.81 7.44 -0.04
N SER A 156 10.61 6.93 -0.33
CA SER A 156 10.38 5.51 -0.56
C SER A 156 10.92 5.06 -1.91
N THR A 157 11.60 3.91 -1.91
CA THR A 157 11.98 3.20 -3.15
C THR A 157 11.02 2.07 -3.50
N TYR A 158 10.10 1.72 -2.59
CA TYR A 158 9.22 0.56 -2.73
C TYR A 158 8.04 0.84 -3.68
N SER A 159 7.72 2.12 -3.88
CA SER A 159 6.64 2.56 -4.77
C SER A 159 7.01 3.90 -5.38
N PRO A 160 7.96 3.94 -6.34
CA PRO A 160 8.54 5.18 -6.86
C PRO A 160 7.52 6.09 -7.55
N ASP A 161 6.46 5.51 -8.12
CA ASP A 161 5.39 6.24 -8.82
C ASP A 161 4.22 6.63 -7.89
N ALA A 162 4.22 6.18 -6.63
CA ALA A 162 3.14 6.45 -5.70
C ALA A 162 3.24 7.88 -5.15
N LEU A 163 2.11 8.58 -5.15
CA LEU A 163 2.01 9.95 -4.67
C LEU A 163 1.05 10.07 -3.49
N PHE A 164 1.44 10.85 -2.49
CA PHE A 164 0.56 11.33 -1.43
C PHE A 164 0.42 12.85 -1.55
N ARG A 165 -0.80 13.33 -1.81
CA ARG A 165 -1.11 14.76 -1.99
C ARG A 165 -0.21 15.43 -3.04
N GLY A 166 0.08 14.71 -4.13
CA GLY A 166 0.90 15.19 -5.24
C GLY A 166 2.41 15.23 -4.97
N LYS A 167 2.88 14.59 -3.89
CA LYS A 167 4.30 14.46 -3.57
C LYS A 167 4.70 12.97 -3.57
N PRO A 168 5.97 12.64 -3.87
CA PRO A 168 6.47 11.27 -3.73
C PRO A 168 6.22 10.72 -2.32
N LEU A 169 6.12 9.40 -2.21
CA LEU A 169 5.86 8.73 -0.94
C LEU A 169 7.11 8.73 -0.04
N PHE A 170 6.94 9.04 1.25
CA PHE A 170 8.00 8.99 2.25
C PHE A 170 7.70 7.91 3.29
N PHE A 171 8.74 7.29 3.84
CA PHE A 171 8.64 6.34 4.94
C PHE A 171 9.48 6.80 6.14
N SER A 172 9.15 6.27 7.32
CA SER A 172 9.84 6.63 8.56
C SER A 172 9.89 5.46 9.54
N TYR A 173 11.10 5.00 9.85
CA TYR A 173 11.35 4.09 10.97
C TYR A 173 11.12 4.80 12.32
N ALA A 174 11.58 6.05 12.44
CA ALA A 174 11.53 6.82 13.68
C ALA A 174 10.09 7.09 14.15
N THR A 175 9.14 7.25 13.22
CA THR A 175 7.70 7.32 13.51
C THR A 175 7.21 6.14 14.33
N CYS A 176 7.78 4.97 14.08
CA CYS A 176 7.38 3.71 14.70
C CYS A 176 8.30 3.30 15.86
N GLY A 177 9.23 4.17 16.28
CA GLY A 177 10.26 3.83 17.25
C GLY A 177 11.37 2.90 16.71
N GLY A 178 11.32 2.59 15.41
CA GLY A 178 12.37 1.85 14.72
C GLY A 178 13.60 2.70 14.44
N LYS A 179 14.70 2.02 14.09
CA LYS A 179 15.94 2.65 13.67
C LYS A 179 16.15 2.43 12.19
N ASP A 180 16.38 3.50 11.44
CA ASP A 180 16.73 3.39 10.03
C ASP A 180 18.15 2.84 9.90
N MET A 181 18.25 1.57 9.51
CA MET A 181 19.50 0.86 9.19
C MET A 181 19.55 0.46 7.71
N TRP A 182 18.60 0.96 6.92
CA TRP A 182 18.43 0.65 5.50
C TRP A 182 19.02 1.75 4.63
N THR A 183 18.73 3.02 4.94
CA THR A 183 19.18 4.12 4.08
C THR A 183 20.68 4.39 4.24
N LYS A 184 21.39 4.43 3.12
CA LYS A 184 22.84 4.70 3.09
C LYS A 184 23.18 6.20 3.31
N GLY A 185 22.20 7.10 3.40
CA GLY A 185 22.40 8.55 3.50
C GLY A 185 21.22 9.36 4.04
N ILE A 186 21.50 10.62 4.40
CA ILE A 186 20.49 11.64 4.72
C ILE A 186 19.87 12.10 3.40
N PRO A 187 18.54 12.32 3.29
CA PRO A 187 17.97 12.90 2.08
C PRO A 187 18.69 14.21 1.78
N GLU A 188 19.09 14.42 0.53
CA GLU A 188 19.71 15.68 0.10
C GLU A 188 18.70 16.85 0.07
N VAL A 189 17.42 16.58 0.41
CA VAL A 189 16.32 17.54 0.35
C VAL A 189 15.76 17.84 1.75
N GLY A 190 15.98 19.08 2.20
CA GLY A 190 15.37 19.65 3.41
C GLY A 190 16.05 19.30 4.75
N THR A 191 15.70 20.03 5.80
CA THR A 191 16.10 19.76 7.20
C THR A 191 14.85 19.72 8.11
N PRO A 192 14.92 19.08 9.29
CA PRO A 192 13.79 19.03 10.21
C PRO A 192 13.25 20.43 10.53
N GLY A 193 11.95 20.63 10.38
CA GLY A 193 11.29 21.91 10.65
C GLY A 193 11.19 22.87 9.45
N CYS A 194 11.78 22.55 8.30
CA CYS A 194 11.56 23.32 7.08
C CYS A 194 10.11 23.20 6.59
N ARG A 195 9.58 24.29 6.02
CA ARG A 195 8.29 24.27 5.34
C ARG A 195 8.44 23.49 4.03
N CYS A 196 7.57 22.51 3.80
CA CYS A 196 7.49 21.76 2.54
C CYS A 196 6.93 22.60 1.37
N ILE A 197 7.60 23.67 0.99
CA ILE A 197 7.26 24.53 -0.15
C ILE A 197 8.15 24.27 -1.38
N GLY A 198 9.07 23.30 -1.30
CA GLY A 198 9.99 22.97 -2.37
C GLY A 198 9.32 22.33 -3.58
N PHE A 199 9.56 22.92 -4.75
CA PHE A 199 9.55 22.22 -6.03
C PHE A 199 10.71 21.21 -6.04
N ASP A 200 10.60 20.15 -6.84
CA ASP A 200 11.67 19.16 -6.98
C ASP A 200 13.00 19.86 -7.34
N HIS A 201 14.10 19.44 -6.69
CA HIS A 201 15.44 20.06 -6.79
C HIS A 201 15.61 21.52 -6.33
N VAL A 202 14.67 22.10 -5.56
CA VAL A 202 14.85 23.45 -4.97
C VAL A 202 15.20 23.35 -3.48
N PRO A 203 16.31 23.95 -3.00
CA PRO A 203 16.61 24.05 -1.57
C PRO A 203 15.45 24.71 -0.81
N GLY A 204 14.96 24.05 0.25
CA GLY A 204 13.92 24.62 1.10
C GLY A 204 14.42 25.84 1.87
N THR A 205 13.57 26.84 2.08
CA THR A 205 13.85 28.00 2.94
C THR A 205 13.25 27.78 4.33
N THR A 206 13.93 28.27 5.36
CA THR A 206 13.42 28.31 6.75
C THR A 206 12.70 29.62 7.08
N GLU A 207 12.62 30.54 6.11
CA GLU A 207 11.92 31.83 6.23
C GLU A 207 10.39 31.70 6.14
#